data_AF-A0A1M5W2S8-F1
#
_entry.id   AF-A0A1M5W2S8-F1
#
_cell.length_a   1.000
_cell.length_b   1.000
_cell.length_c   1.000
_cell.angle_alpha   90.00
_cell.angle_beta   90.00
_cell.angle_gamma   90.00
#
_symmetry.space_group_name_H-M   'P 1'
#
loop_
_entity.id
_entity.type
_entity.pdbx_description
1 polymer ?
#
loop_
_entity_poly.entity_id
_entity_poly.type
_entity_poly.pdbx_seq_one_letter_code
_entity_poly.pdbx_strand_id
1 'polypeptide(L)'
;MSFFKLGEMVSYKAISILFYVGFIPLIAQSYMLGKNIYETNTYSKSIQVNQNGQIWLTGQEVNNIPLGILGGLVSFIVTMIIWKIICELLIIVFRYFEAGTNKNFQ
;
A
#
# COMPACT_ATOMS: atom_id res chain seq x y z
N MET A 1 12.27 23.94 5.35
CA MET A 1 12.63 22.87 6.29
C MET A 1 14.03 22.40 5.91
N SER A 2 15.03 22.58 6.77
CA SER A 2 16.44 22.39 6.39
C SER A 2 16.77 20.92 6.14
N PHE A 3 16.87 20.51 4.87
CA PHE A 3 17.26 19.16 4.44
C PHE A 3 18.65 18.74 4.97
N PHE A 4 19.51 19.70 5.30
CA PHE A 4 20.86 19.43 5.82
C PHE A 4 20.90 18.87 7.24
N LYS A 5 19.83 19.05 8.05
CA LYS A 5 19.75 18.42 9.39
C LYS A 5 19.48 16.92 9.36
N LEU A 6 19.17 16.34 8.19
CA LEU A 6 18.94 14.90 8.06
C LEU A 6 20.26 14.10 8.14
N GLY A 7 21.37 14.68 7.69
CA GLY A 7 22.69 14.03 7.70
C GLY A 7 23.33 13.91 9.08
N GLU A 8 22.92 14.75 10.04
CA GLU A 8 23.40 14.72 11.44
C GLU A 8 22.50 13.87 12.36
N MET A 9 21.38 13.35 11.84
CA MET A 9 20.41 12.61 12.63
C MET A 9 20.84 11.15 12.75
N VAL A 10 20.83 10.61 13.98
CA VAL A 10 21.10 9.18 14.25
C VAL A 10 20.28 8.31 13.29
N SER A 11 20.94 7.36 12.63
CA SER A 11 20.36 6.50 11.58
C SER A 11 18.96 5.96 11.90
N TYR A 12 18.72 5.60 13.17
CA TYR A 12 17.42 5.14 13.66
C TYR A 12 16.28 6.17 13.51
N LYS A 13 16.54 7.46 13.78
CA LYS A 13 15.56 8.54 13.64
C LYS A 13 15.23 8.80 12.18
N ALA A 14 16.24 8.84 11.31
CA ALA A 14 16.04 9.05 9.88
C ALA A 14 15.17 7.94 9.26
N ILE A 15 15.42 6.69 9.64
CA ILE A 15 14.67 5.53 9.12
C ILE A 15 13.26 5.47 9.71
N SER A 16 13.06 5.90 10.95
CA SER A 16 11.71 6.04 11.53
C SER A 16 10.87 7.06 10.77
N ILE A 17 11.44 8.22 10.41
CA ILE A 17 10.76 9.22 9.57
C ILE A 17 10.46 8.62 8.19
N LEU A 18 11.42 7.94 7.58
CA LEU A 18 11.25 7.26 6.30
C LEU A 18 10.12 6.22 6.36
N PHE A 19 10.03 5.45 7.45
CA PHE A 19 8.98 4.48 7.66
C PHE A 19 7.60 5.15 7.62
N TYR A 20 7.41 6.26 8.35
CA TYR A 20 6.16 7.01 8.35
C TYR A 20 5.83 7.65 7.01
N VAL A 21 6.81 8.27 6.34
CA VAL A 21 6.61 8.87 5.00
C VAL A 21 6.26 7.79 3.97
N GLY A 22 6.84 6.61 4.11
CA GLY A 22 6.58 5.44 3.25
C GLY A 22 5.13 4.94 3.30
N PHE A 23 4.33 5.29 4.31
CA PHE A 23 2.90 4.93 4.31
C PHE A 23 2.13 5.56 3.16
N ILE A 24 2.49 6.77 2.75
CA ILE A 24 1.78 7.50 1.69
C ILE A 24 1.81 6.73 0.36
N PRO A 25 2.98 6.35 -0.19
CA PRO A 25 3.02 5.57 -1.43
C PRO A 25 2.42 4.17 -1.27
N LEU A 26 2.50 3.55 -0.07
CA LEU A 26 1.89 2.23 0.17
C LEU A 26 0.36 2.28 0.07
N ILE A 27 -0.27 3.26 0.75
CA ILE A 27 -1.72 3.44 0.69
C ILE A 27 -2.18 3.70 -0.75
N ALA A 28 -1.45 4.54 -1.49
CA ALA A 28 -1.78 4.85 -2.88
C ALA A 28 -1.74 3.59 -3.78
N GLN A 29 -0.68 2.78 -3.68
CA GLN A 29 -0.55 1.55 -4.47
C GLN A 29 -1.62 0.51 -4.11
N SER A 30 -1.91 0.35 -2.83
CA SER A 30 -2.96 -0.58 -2.39
C SER A 30 -4.35 -0.14 -2.81
N TYR A 31 -4.62 1.17 -2.83
CA TYR A 31 -5.86 1.71 -3.38
C TYR A 31 -5.98 1.42 -4.88
N MET A 32 -4.92 1.64 -5.66
CA MET A 32 -4.92 1.34 -7.10
C MET A 32 -5.17 -0.14 -7.37
N LEU A 33 -4.55 -1.04 -6.61
CA LEU A 33 -4.79 -2.48 -6.74
C LEU A 33 -6.21 -2.89 -6.34
N GLY A 34 -6.73 -2.36 -5.23
CA GLY A 34 -8.12 -2.60 -4.82
C GLY A 34 -9.13 -2.11 -5.86
N LYS A 35 -8.88 -0.95 -6.46
CA LYS A 35 -9.68 -0.40 -7.58
C LYS A 35 -9.62 -1.30 -8.81
N ASN A 36 -8.45 -1.78 -9.20
CA ASN A 36 -8.32 -2.71 -10.32
C ASN A 36 -9.10 -4.01 -10.09
N ILE A 37 -9.05 -4.56 -8.87
CA ILE A 37 -9.82 -5.76 -8.51
C ILE A 37 -11.33 -5.48 -8.58
N TYR A 38 -11.76 -4.33 -8.08
CA TYR A 38 -13.16 -3.87 -8.16
C TYR A 38 -13.67 -3.76 -9.61
N GLU A 39 -12.86 -3.22 -10.52
CA GLU A 39 -13.25 -3.01 -11.92
C GLU A 39 -13.20 -4.29 -12.76
N THR A 40 -12.31 -5.24 -12.43
CA THR A 40 -12.13 -6.48 -13.19
C THR A 40 -13.03 -7.63 -12.73
N ASN A 41 -13.59 -7.55 -11.52
CA ASN A 41 -14.46 -8.60 -10.97
C ASN A 41 -15.90 -8.08 -10.88
N THR A 42 -16.65 -8.28 -11.97
CA THR A 42 -18.10 -8.06 -12.00
C THR A 42 -18.84 -9.36 -11.68
N TYR A 43 -20.04 -9.24 -11.09
CA TYR A 43 -20.97 -10.36 -10.96
C TYR A 43 -22.30 -9.99 -11.60
N SER A 44 -22.96 -10.99 -12.19
CA SER A 44 -24.28 -10.79 -12.80
C SER A 44 -25.34 -10.80 -11.69
N LYS A 45 -26.04 -9.68 -11.54
CA LYS A 45 -27.18 -9.54 -10.62
C LYS A 45 -28.46 -9.55 -11.44
N SER A 46 -29.39 -10.44 -11.11
CA SER A 46 -30.72 -10.40 -11.70
C SER A 46 -31.51 -9.21 -11.16
N ILE A 47 -32.05 -8.41 -12.06
CA ILE A 47 -32.96 -7.31 -11.78
C ILE A 47 -34.29 -7.58 -12.44
N GLN A 48 -35.37 -7.19 -11.76
CA GLN A 48 -36.71 -7.23 -12.32
C GLN A 48 -36.96 -5.90 -13.04
N VAL A 49 -37.28 -5.96 -14.33
CA VAL A 49 -37.62 -4.80 -15.14
C VAL A 49 -39.07 -4.95 -15.56
N ASN A 50 -39.89 -3.96 -15.21
CA ASN A 50 -41.28 -3.91 -15.66
C ASN A 50 -41.33 -3.25 -17.03
N GLN A 51 -41.67 -4.04 -18.06
CA GLN A 51 -41.95 -3.53 -19.40
C GLN A 51 -43.39 -3.90 -19.77
N ASN A 52 -44.21 -2.89 -20.06
CA ASN A 52 -45.60 -3.05 -20.47
C ASN A 52 -46.46 -3.92 -19.51
N GLY A 53 -46.23 -3.81 -18.19
CA GLY A 53 -47.02 -4.55 -17.20
C GLY A 53 -46.58 -6.00 -16.99
N GLN A 54 -45.55 -6.47 -17.71
CA GLN A 54 -44.91 -7.77 -17.50
C GLN A 54 -43.57 -7.59 -16.78
N ILE A 55 -43.34 -8.45 -15.78
CA ILE A 55 -42.09 -8.49 -15.02
C ILE A 55 -41.09 -9.38 -15.76
N TRP A 56 -40.02 -8.77 -16.26
CA TRP A 56 -38.92 -9.46 -16.92
C TRP A 56 -37.71 -9.56 -15.99
N LEU A 57 -37.09 -10.72 -15.91
CA LEU A 57 -35.80 -10.90 -15.22
C LEU A 57 -34.68 -10.66 -16.24
N THR A 58 -33.88 -9.63 -16.04
CA THR A 58 -32.67 -9.38 -16.82
C THR A 58 -31.43 -9.35 -15.92
N GLY A 59 -30.28 -9.73 -16.46
CA GLY A 59 -29.00 -9.66 -15.76
C GLY A 59 -28.36 -8.29 -15.96
N GLN A 60 -27.95 -7.65 -14.88
CA GLN A 60 -27.09 -6.46 -14.90
C GLN A 60 -25.74 -6.83 -14.30
N GLU A 61 -24.65 -6.48 -14.99
CA GLU A 61 -23.32 -6.59 -14.40
C GLU A 61 -23.13 -5.53 -13.32
N VAL A 62 -22.73 -5.98 -12.14
CA VAL A 62 -22.48 -5.11 -10.99
C VAL A 62 -21.08 -5.39 -10.47
N ASN A 63 -20.33 -4.32 -10.22
CA ASN A 63 -18.98 -4.45 -9.71
C ASN A 63 -18.98 -5.00 -8.28
N ASN A 64 -18.00 -5.84 -7.97
CA ASN A 64 -17.87 -6.46 -6.65
C ASN A 64 -17.12 -5.55 -5.68
N ILE A 65 -17.81 -4.55 -5.12
CA ILE A 65 -17.26 -3.59 -4.14
C ILE A 65 -16.58 -4.31 -2.96
N PRO A 66 -17.20 -5.29 -2.29
CA PRO A 66 -16.56 -5.99 -1.17
C PRO A 66 -15.23 -6.64 -1.54
N LEU A 67 -15.15 -7.25 -2.73
CA LEU A 67 -13.94 -7.92 -3.20
C LEU A 67 -12.81 -6.92 -3.47
N GLY A 68 -13.12 -5.76 -4.04
CA GLY A 68 -12.14 -4.67 -4.23
C GLY A 68 -11.59 -4.13 -2.92
N ILE A 69 -12.45 -3.93 -1.91
CA ILE A 69 -12.03 -3.47 -0.57
C ILE A 69 -11.12 -4.52 0.10
N LEU A 70 -11.52 -5.79 0.08
CA LEU A 70 -10.71 -6.88 0.64
C LEU A 70 -9.37 -7.00 -0.07
N GLY A 71 -9.36 -6.94 -1.41
CA GLY A 71 -8.14 -6.98 -2.21
C GLY A 71 -7.19 -5.83 -1.90
N GLY A 72 -7.71 -4.61 -1.78
CA GLY A 72 -6.93 -3.43 -1.37
C GLY A 72 -6.35 -3.57 0.04
N LEU A 73 -7.15 -4.05 1.00
CA LEU A 73 -6.70 -4.24 2.39
C LEU A 73 -5.60 -5.31 2.50
N VAL A 74 -5.77 -6.44 1.82
CA VAL A 74 -4.75 -7.51 1.77
C VAL A 74 -3.47 -7.00 1.12
N SER A 75 -3.57 -6.28 0.00
CA SER A 75 -2.43 -5.63 -0.66
C SER A 75 -1.68 -4.69 0.29
N PHE A 76 -2.41 -3.88 1.06
CA PHE A 76 -1.82 -2.95 2.02
C PHE A 76 -1.04 -3.67 3.12
N ILE A 77 -1.60 -4.72 3.69
CA ILE A 77 -0.93 -5.51 4.73
C ILE A 77 0.36 -6.13 4.17
N VAL A 78 0.30 -6.75 3.00
CA VAL A 78 1.46 -7.41 2.37
C VAL A 78 2.57 -6.39 2.08
N THR A 79 2.22 -5.27 1.45
CA THR A 79 3.19 -4.24 1.10
C THR A 79 3.76 -3.53 2.33
N MET A 80 2.98 -3.35 3.40
CA MET A 80 3.47 -2.83 4.68
C MET A 80 4.51 -3.77 5.33
N ILE A 81 4.28 -5.09 5.29
CA ILE A 81 5.26 -6.07 5.79
C ILE A 81 6.57 -5.98 5.00
N ILE A 82 6.48 -5.92 3.67
CA ILE A 82 7.66 -5.78 2.80
C ILE A 82 8.41 -4.46 3.10
N TRP A 83 7.68 -3.34 3.23
CA TRP A 83 8.28 -2.05 3.56
C TRP A 83 8.99 -2.04 4.90
N LYS A 84 8.40 -2.70 5.91
CA LYS A 84 9.04 -2.87 7.23
C LYS A 84 10.36 -3.63 7.11
N ILE A 85 10.39 -4.72 6.34
CA ILE A 85 11.62 -5.50 6.10
C ILE A 85 12.70 -4.64 5.44
N ILE A 86 12.32 -3.83 4.45
CA ILE A 86 13.26 -2.89 3.79
C ILE A 86 13.81 -1.87 4.79
N CYS A 87 12.97 -1.31 5.67
CA CYS A 87 13.42 -0.36 6.69
C CYS A 87 14.41 -0.99 7.68
N GLU A 88 14.17 -2.23 8.12
CA GLU A 88 15.10 -2.96 9.00
C GLU A 88 16.44 -3.24 8.30
N LEU A 89 16.41 -3.64 7.02
CA LEU A 89 17.61 -3.84 6.23
C LEU A 89 18.42 -2.54 6.09
N LEU A 90 17.75 -1.41 5.87
CA LEU A 90 18.41 -0.11 5.85
C LEU A 90 19.09 0.20 7.19
N ILE A 91 18.46 -0.09 8.34
CA ILE A 91 19.10 0.11 9.66
C ILE A 91 20.40 -0.67 9.76
N ILE A 92 20.41 -1.92 9.33
CA ILE A 92 21.60 -2.78 9.37
C ILE A 92 22.71 -2.19 8.48
N VAL A 93 22.36 -1.78 7.26
CA VAL A 93 23.31 -1.18 6.31
C VAL A 93 23.90 0.12 6.87
N PHE A 94 23.07 1.02 7.39
CA PHE A 94 23.55 2.28 7.96
C PHE A 94 24.42 2.06 9.20
N ARG A 95 24.06 1.13 10.08
CA ARG A 95 24.92 0.75 11.23
C ARG A 95 26.25 0.17 10.80
N TYR A 96 26.27 -0.64 9.73
CA TYR A 96 27.49 -1.19 9.18
C TYR A 96 28.42 -0.08 8.67
N PHE A 97 27.88 0.91 7.95
CA PHE A 97 28.65 2.07 7.51
C PHE A 97 29.14 2.94 8.68
N GLU A 98 28.29 3.24 9.67
CA GLU A 98 28.70 3.98 10.88
C GLU A 98 29.86 3.29 11.62
N ALA A 99 29.81 1.96 11.76
CA ALA A 99 30.89 1.18 12.38
C ALA A 99 32.17 1.15 11.54
N GLY A 100 32.06 1.11 10.22
CA GLY A 100 33.19 1.15 9.29
C GLY A 100 33.88 2.52 9.26
N THR A 101 33.13 3.61 9.35
CA THR A 101 33.69 4.97 9.40
C THR A 101 34.42 5.22 10.73
N ASN A 102 33.87 4.78 11.87
CA ASN A 102 34.54 4.92 13.18
C ASN A 102 35.87 4.17 13.27
N LYS A 103 36.03 3.04 12.56
CA LYS A 103 37.29 2.30 12.52
C LYS A 103 38.39 2.93 11.67
N ASN A 104 38.05 3.82 10.74
CA ASN A 104 39.03 4.49 9.86
C ASN A 104 39.50 5.85 10.40
N PHE A 105 38.87 6.35 11.47
CA PHE A 105 39.23 7.61 12.13
C PHE A 105 39.98 7.43 13.46
N GLN A 106 40.42 6.21 13.77
CA GLN A 106 41.24 5.85 14.92
C GLN A 106 42.61 5.39 14.45
#